data_AF-A0A6P3W996-F1
#
_entry.id   AF-A0A6P3W996-F1
#
_cell.length_a   1.000
_cell.length_b   1.000
_cell.length_c   1.000
_cell.angle_alpha   90.00
_cell.angle_beta   90.00
_cell.angle_gamma   90.00
#
_symmetry.space_group_name_H-M   'P 1'
#
loop_
_entity.id
_entity.type
_entity.pdbx_description
1 polymer ?
#
loop_
_entity_poly.entity_id
_entity_poly.type
_entity_poly.pdbx_seq_one_letter_code
_entity_poly.pdbx_strand_id
1 'polypeptide(L)'
;MLEMEHAQFVCEVKEDLLQRLTRAEAVAHRLLGEGLLSEDAYFSVSDAVGGERRAQELWAGLETGGIAAKDGFYRALFHCQPLLYRELEKERVMRMCGTNGGSEVDRLERRREELRTEERKLKLEREKMERERDELERIRKEVEKMRQAVRQETEQLQLIREKR
;
A
#
# COMPACT_ATOMS: atom_id res chain seq x y z
N MET A 1 1.01 -23.38 4.11
CA MET A 1 0.80 -22.37 3.04
C MET A 1 2.08 -21.63 2.71
N LEU A 2 2.83 -21.10 3.70
CA LEU A 2 4.11 -20.39 3.46
C LEU A 2 5.20 -21.21 2.73
N GLU A 3 5.28 -22.53 2.94
CA GLU A 3 6.31 -23.38 2.31
C GLU A 3 6.26 -23.37 0.77
N MET A 4 5.05 -23.28 0.19
CA MET A 4 4.90 -23.20 -1.26
C MET A 4 5.31 -21.82 -1.78
N GLU A 5 5.06 -20.75 -1.02
CA GLU A 5 5.38 -19.38 -1.42
C GLU A 5 6.90 -19.16 -1.48
N HIS A 6 7.65 -19.63 -0.47
CA HIS A 6 9.11 -19.53 -0.49
C HIS A 6 9.73 -20.37 -1.61
N ALA A 7 9.26 -21.61 -1.78
CA ALA A 7 9.77 -22.49 -2.84
C ALA A 7 9.50 -21.93 -4.25
N GLN A 8 8.32 -21.33 -4.46
CA GLN A 8 7.99 -20.65 -5.72
C GLN A 8 8.88 -19.42 -5.94
N PHE A 9 8.99 -18.55 -4.95
CA PHE A 9 9.83 -17.35 -5.05
C PHE A 9 11.29 -17.69 -5.35
N VAL A 10 11.84 -18.69 -4.67
CA VAL A 10 13.21 -19.18 -4.92
C VAL A 10 13.37 -19.65 -6.37
N CYS A 11 12.38 -20.35 -6.94
CA CYS A 11 12.41 -20.72 -8.36
C CYS A 11 12.38 -19.49 -9.29
N GLU A 12 11.58 -18.48 -8.98
CA GLU A 12 11.48 -17.26 -9.79
C GLU A 12 12.78 -16.45 -9.82
N VAL A 13 13.48 -16.37 -8.69
CA VAL A 13 14.75 -15.61 -8.57
C VAL A 13 15.99 -16.50 -8.72
N LYS A 14 15.85 -17.68 -9.33
CA LYS A 14 16.92 -18.68 -9.46
C LYS A 14 18.21 -18.09 -10.06
N GLU A 15 18.12 -17.43 -11.20
CA GLU A 15 19.31 -16.93 -11.91
C GLU A 15 20.05 -15.88 -11.08
N ASP A 16 19.31 -14.97 -10.43
CA ASP A 16 19.87 -13.98 -9.51
C ASP A 16 20.54 -14.64 -8.29
N LEU A 17 19.93 -15.69 -7.76
CA LEU A 17 20.49 -16.49 -6.66
C LEU A 17 21.79 -17.19 -7.07
N LEU A 18 21.85 -17.80 -8.25
CA LEU A 18 23.05 -18.48 -8.74
C LEU A 18 24.24 -17.52 -8.87
N GLN A 19 24.00 -16.28 -9.26
CA GLN A 19 25.04 -15.26 -9.38
C GLN A 19 25.47 -14.67 -8.03
N ARG A 20 24.54 -14.50 -7.09
CA ARG A 20 24.78 -13.76 -5.82
C ARG A 20 25.12 -14.68 -4.64
N LEU A 21 24.90 -15.98 -4.77
CA LEU A 21 25.19 -16.95 -3.72
C LEU A 21 26.69 -17.20 -3.61
N THR A 22 27.29 -16.69 -2.54
CA THR A 22 28.74 -16.85 -2.29
C THR A 22 29.05 -17.95 -1.30
N ARG A 23 28.06 -18.33 -0.47
CA ARG A 23 28.21 -19.31 0.61
C ARG A 23 27.42 -20.60 0.35
N ALA A 24 27.43 -21.09 -0.89
CA ALA A 24 26.71 -22.29 -1.30
C ALA A 24 27.02 -23.51 -0.43
N GLU A 25 28.28 -23.75 -0.08
CA GLU A 25 28.71 -24.87 0.77
C GLU A 25 28.15 -24.80 2.20
N ALA A 26 28.11 -23.60 2.80
CA ALA A 26 27.54 -23.41 4.14
C ALA A 26 26.01 -23.60 4.14
N VAL A 27 25.35 -23.20 3.06
CA VAL A 27 23.92 -23.47 2.87
C VAL A 27 23.68 -24.97 2.68
N ALA A 28 24.47 -25.64 1.84
CA ALA A 28 24.39 -27.08 1.62
C ALA A 28 24.60 -27.89 2.92
N HIS A 29 25.59 -27.50 3.73
CA HIS A 29 25.86 -28.14 5.02
C HIS A 29 24.66 -28.04 5.98
N ARG A 30 24.00 -26.87 6.03
CA ARG A 30 22.79 -26.67 6.84
C ARG A 30 21.64 -27.54 6.34
N LEU A 31 21.41 -27.58 5.02
CA LEU A 31 20.35 -28.39 4.44
C LEU A 31 20.56 -29.88 4.65
N LEU A 32 21.81 -30.35 4.60
CA LEU A 32 22.17 -31.71 4.98
C LEU A 32 21.81 -31.98 6.44
N GLY A 33 22.19 -31.09 7.35
CA GLY A 33 21.87 -31.21 8.78
C GLY A 33 20.36 -31.19 9.09
N GLU A 34 19.57 -30.55 8.23
CA GLU A 34 18.10 -30.53 8.31
C GLU A 34 17.43 -31.71 7.57
N GLY A 35 18.22 -32.59 6.93
CA GLY A 35 17.71 -33.73 6.16
C GLY A 35 17.01 -33.35 4.85
N LEU A 36 17.26 -32.13 4.35
CA LEU A 36 16.66 -31.56 3.14
C LEU A 36 17.56 -31.70 1.90
N LEU A 37 18.80 -32.15 2.09
CA LEU A 37 19.78 -32.45 1.05
C LEU A 37 20.42 -33.81 1.34
N SER A 38 20.66 -34.62 0.31
CA SER A 38 21.38 -35.89 0.48
C SER A 38 22.89 -35.67 0.65
N GLU A 39 23.58 -36.66 1.23
CA GLU A 39 25.04 -36.65 1.33
C GLU A 39 25.71 -36.54 -0.05
N ASP A 40 25.23 -37.30 -1.04
CA ASP A 40 25.76 -37.27 -2.41
C ASP A 40 25.66 -35.86 -3.03
N ALA A 41 24.53 -35.18 -2.82
CA ALA A 41 24.34 -33.82 -3.31
C ALA A 41 25.23 -32.81 -2.55
N TYR A 42 25.39 -33.00 -1.24
CA TYR A 42 26.32 -32.18 -0.45
C TYR A 42 27.78 -32.34 -0.91
N PHE A 43 28.25 -33.57 -1.12
CA PHE A 43 29.62 -33.79 -1.63
C PHE A 43 29.80 -33.20 -3.03
N SER A 44 28.81 -33.32 -3.90
CA SER A 44 28.83 -32.67 -5.23
C SER A 44 29.04 -31.15 -5.12
N VAL A 45 28.39 -30.50 -4.15
CA VAL A 45 28.59 -29.08 -3.87
C VAL A 45 29.98 -28.80 -3.29
N SER A 46 30.46 -29.62 -2.36
CA SER A 46 31.77 -29.44 -1.71
C SER A 46 32.93 -29.58 -2.70
N ASP A 47 32.85 -30.57 -3.59
CA ASP A 47 33.89 -30.91 -4.56
C ASP A 47 33.91 -29.96 -5.78
N ALA A 48 32.82 -29.21 -6.00
CA ALA A 48 32.75 -28.25 -7.09
C ALA A 48 33.75 -27.08 -6.91
N VAL A 49 34.49 -26.80 -7.99
CA VAL A 49 35.45 -25.71 -8.06
C VAL A 49 34.76 -24.43 -8.54
N GLY A 50 34.79 -23.39 -7.71
CA GLY A 50 34.24 -22.06 -8.02
C GLY A 50 32.84 -21.83 -7.47
N GLY A 51 32.57 -20.60 -7.01
CA GLY A 51 31.32 -20.25 -6.32
C GLY A 51 30.06 -20.50 -7.17
N GLU A 52 30.11 -20.13 -8.45
CA GLU A 52 29.00 -20.33 -9.39
C GLU A 52 28.68 -21.82 -9.60
N ARG A 53 29.72 -22.64 -9.79
CA ARG A 53 29.54 -24.09 -9.97
C ARG A 53 28.97 -24.74 -8.71
N ARG A 54 29.44 -24.34 -7.53
CA ARG A 54 28.88 -24.79 -6.24
C ARG A 54 27.40 -24.41 -6.08
N ALA A 55 27.02 -23.20 -6.52
CA ALA A 55 25.63 -22.77 -6.51
C ALA A 55 24.76 -23.60 -7.47
N GLN A 56 25.28 -23.96 -8.64
CA GLN A 56 24.60 -24.83 -9.61
C GLN A 56 24.41 -26.25 -9.08
N GLU A 57 25.44 -26.87 -8.50
CA GLU A 57 25.33 -28.20 -7.88
C GLU A 57 24.34 -28.19 -6.71
N LEU A 58 24.34 -27.12 -5.91
CA LEU A 58 23.39 -26.96 -4.83
C LEU A 58 21.96 -26.91 -5.39
N TRP A 59 21.75 -26.14 -6.45
CA TRP A 59 20.45 -26.07 -7.11
C TRP A 59 19.98 -27.42 -7.64
N ALA A 60 20.86 -28.21 -8.25
CA ALA A 60 20.53 -29.56 -8.70
C ALA A 60 20.08 -30.47 -7.54
N GLY A 61 20.74 -30.36 -6.38
CA GLY A 61 20.31 -31.01 -5.15
C GLY A 61 18.92 -30.57 -4.67
N LEU A 62 18.62 -29.27 -4.73
CA LEU A 62 17.31 -28.72 -4.37
C LEU A 62 16.18 -29.20 -5.29
N GLU A 63 16.44 -29.33 -6.60
CA GLU A 63 15.45 -29.86 -7.55
C GLU A 63 15.06 -31.29 -7.18
N THR A 64 16.03 -32.11 -6.76
CA THR A 64 15.78 -33.48 -6.32
C THR A 64 14.98 -33.53 -5.02
N GLY A 65 15.25 -32.61 -4.07
CA GLY A 65 14.53 -32.50 -2.80
C GLY A 65 13.17 -31.79 -2.87
N GLY A 66 12.80 -31.23 -4.03
CA GLY A 66 11.49 -30.63 -4.28
C GLY A 66 11.16 -29.40 -3.43
N ILE A 67 9.87 -29.20 -3.13
CA ILE A 67 9.35 -28.00 -2.45
C ILE A 67 9.99 -27.83 -1.06
N ALA A 68 10.12 -28.91 -0.29
CA ALA A 68 10.66 -28.85 1.07
C ALA A 68 12.12 -28.39 1.08
N ALA A 69 12.94 -28.88 0.14
CA ALA A 69 14.33 -28.45 0.02
C ALA A 69 14.44 -26.97 -0.40
N LYS A 70 13.59 -26.52 -1.33
CA LYS A 70 13.58 -25.12 -1.79
C LYS A 70 13.12 -24.13 -0.70
N ASP A 71 12.12 -24.50 0.09
CA ASP A 71 11.72 -23.72 1.26
C ASP A 71 12.79 -23.73 2.36
N GLY A 72 13.39 -24.88 2.65
CA GLY A 72 14.53 -24.98 3.56
C GLY A 72 15.70 -24.14 3.11
N PHE A 73 16.00 -24.12 1.81
CA PHE A 73 17.04 -23.26 1.22
C PHE A 73 16.75 -21.79 1.51
N TYR A 74 15.51 -21.35 1.30
CA TYR A 74 15.12 -19.98 1.61
C TYR A 74 15.39 -19.61 3.08
N ARG A 75 15.03 -20.51 4.01
CA ARG A 75 15.28 -20.33 5.45
C ARG A 75 16.78 -20.41 5.78
N ALA A 76 17.54 -21.26 5.10
CA ALA A 76 18.98 -21.39 5.28
C ALA A 76 19.73 -20.12 4.87
N LEU A 77 19.25 -19.37 3.87
CA LEU A 77 19.83 -18.08 3.48
C LEU A 77 19.85 -17.08 4.63
N PHE A 78 18.81 -17.06 5.47
CA PHE A 78 18.76 -16.18 6.65
C PHE A 78 19.95 -16.40 7.58
N HIS A 79 20.38 -17.65 7.74
CA HIS A 79 21.48 -18.02 8.64
C HIS A 79 22.85 -17.88 7.97
N CYS A 80 22.97 -18.31 6.72
CA CYS A 80 24.27 -18.45 6.06
C CYS A 80 24.69 -17.17 5.31
N GLN A 81 23.72 -16.42 4.76
CA GLN A 81 23.95 -15.22 3.97
C GLN A 81 22.87 -14.14 4.23
N PRO A 82 22.81 -13.57 5.45
CA PRO A 82 21.69 -12.72 5.90
C PRO A 82 21.48 -11.45 5.07
N LEU A 83 22.55 -10.89 4.47
CA LEU A 83 22.43 -9.73 3.58
C LEU A 83 21.67 -10.08 2.30
N LEU A 84 22.02 -11.20 1.67
CA LEU A 84 21.32 -11.69 0.47
C LEU A 84 19.85 -12.00 0.81
N TYR A 85 19.61 -12.68 1.94
CA TYR A 85 18.25 -12.93 2.40
C TYR A 85 17.44 -11.64 2.57
N ARG A 86 18.00 -10.60 3.20
CA ARG A 86 17.31 -9.31 3.41
C ARG A 86 16.95 -8.62 2.10
N GLU A 87 17.84 -8.67 1.11
CA GLU A 87 17.59 -8.09 -0.22
C GLU A 87 16.46 -8.84 -0.95
N LEU A 88 16.45 -10.17 -0.87
CA LEU A 88 15.42 -11.02 -1.44
C LEU A 88 14.07 -10.87 -0.73
N GLU A 89 14.07 -10.76 0.59
CA GLU A 89 12.87 -10.50 1.39
C GLU A 89 12.22 -9.17 0.98
N LYS A 90 13.04 -8.12 0.80
CA LYS A 90 12.56 -6.82 0.33
C LYS A 90 11.90 -6.97 -1.05
N GLU A 91 12.52 -7.70 -1.96
CA GLU A 91 11.96 -7.94 -3.29
C GLU A 91 10.66 -8.75 -3.23
N ARG A 92 10.61 -9.82 -2.43
CA ARG A 92 9.39 -10.63 -2.23
C ARG A 92 8.25 -9.77 -1.69
N VAL A 93 8.53 -8.94 -0.68
CA VAL A 93 7.53 -8.03 -0.10
C VAL A 93 7.07 -7.00 -1.12
N MET A 94 7.97 -6.43 -1.93
CA MET A 94 7.60 -5.49 -2.99
C MET A 94 6.71 -6.14 -4.06
N ARG A 95 6.94 -7.42 -4.41
CA ARG A 95 6.07 -8.20 -5.31
C ARG A 95 4.70 -8.47 -4.67
N MET A 96 4.68 -8.88 -3.40
CA MET A 96 3.46 -9.18 -2.64
C MET A 96 2.58 -7.94 -2.40
N CYS A 97 3.19 -6.79 -2.13
CA CYS A 97 2.49 -5.53 -1.92
C CYS A 97 2.01 -4.87 -3.22
N GLY A 98 2.21 -5.51 -4.38
CA GLY A 98 1.72 -4.99 -5.66
C GLY A 98 2.29 -3.61 -6.02
N THR A 99 3.41 -3.21 -5.39
CA THR A 99 4.04 -1.91 -5.63
C THR A 99 4.78 -1.93 -6.96
N ASN A 100 4.02 -1.98 -8.05
CA ASN A 100 4.37 -1.26 -9.26
C ASN A 100 4.32 0.23 -8.89
N GLY A 101 5.41 0.69 -8.25
CA GLY A 101 5.57 1.97 -7.53
C GLY A 101 5.48 3.25 -8.38
N GLY A 102 4.71 3.22 -9.46
CA GLY A 102 4.29 4.41 -10.21
C GLY A 102 2.77 4.54 -10.35
N SER A 103 1.98 3.46 -10.31
CA SER A 103 0.56 3.55 -10.72
C SER A 103 -0.38 4.04 -9.60
N GLU A 104 -0.18 3.60 -8.36
CA GLU A 104 -1.15 3.85 -7.29
C GLU A 104 -0.93 5.20 -6.60
N VAL A 105 0.33 5.60 -6.42
CA VAL A 105 0.68 6.94 -5.91
C VAL A 105 0.18 8.02 -6.87
N ASP A 106 0.36 7.84 -8.18
CA ASP A 106 -0.15 8.78 -9.20
C ASP A 106 -1.68 8.87 -9.23
N ARG A 107 -2.39 7.78 -8.92
CA ARG A 107 -3.86 7.81 -8.78
C ARG A 107 -4.28 8.55 -7.52
N LEU A 108 -3.60 8.30 -6.42
CA LEU A 108 -3.90 8.95 -5.13
C LEU A 108 -3.57 10.44 -5.17
N GLU A 109 -2.49 10.85 -5.85
CA GLU A 109 -2.17 12.27 -6.04
C GLU A 109 -3.19 12.98 -6.93
N ARG A 110 -3.59 12.38 -8.05
CA ARG A 110 -4.69 12.90 -8.87
C ARG A 110 -5.98 13.04 -8.06
N ARG A 111 -6.32 12.02 -7.27
CA ARG A 111 -7.50 12.06 -6.40
C ARG A 111 -7.41 13.15 -5.34
N ARG A 112 -6.23 13.37 -4.76
CA ARG A 112 -5.98 14.43 -3.79
C ARG A 112 -6.14 15.81 -4.42
N GLU A 113 -5.71 15.99 -5.66
CA GLU A 113 -5.85 17.26 -6.38
C GLU A 113 -7.30 17.55 -6.76
N GLU A 114 -8.04 16.54 -7.25
CA GLU A 114 -9.50 16.63 -7.48
C GLU A 114 -10.23 17.11 -6.23
N LEU A 115 -10.01 16.46 -5.09
CA LEU A 115 -10.64 16.82 -3.82
C LEU A 115 -10.33 18.27 -3.40
N ARG A 116 -9.09 18.74 -3.59
CA ARG A 116 -8.73 20.14 -3.30
C ARG A 116 -9.50 21.12 -4.19
N THR A 117 -9.75 20.77 -5.45
CA THR A 117 -10.55 21.63 -6.34
C THR A 117 -12.02 21.64 -5.96
N GLU A 118 -12.59 20.49 -5.57
CA GLU A 118 -13.96 20.40 -5.09
C GLU A 118 -14.16 21.17 -3.78
N GLU A 119 -13.25 21.03 -2.81
CA GLU A 119 -13.30 21.80 -1.56
C GLU A 119 -13.31 23.31 -1.82
N ARG A 120 -12.51 23.80 -2.78
CA ARG A 120 -12.52 25.21 -3.17
C ARG A 120 -13.86 25.65 -3.76
N LYS A 121 -14.47 24.82 -4.62
CA LYS A 121 -15.79 25.10 -5.20
C LYS A 121 -16.87 25.14 -4.12
N LEU A 122 -16.90 24.13 -3.25
CA LEU A 122 -17.85 24.05 -2.13
C LEU A 122 -17.69 25.24 -1.18
N LYS A 123 -16.46 25.68 -0.92
CA LYS A 123 -16.21 26.87 -0.10
C LYS A 123 -16.82 28.13 -0.73
N LEU A 124 -16.60 28.34 -2.03
CA LEU A 124 -17.16 29.49 -2.76
C LEU A 124 -18.69 29.46 -2.78
N GLU A 125 -19.27 28.28 -3.00
CA GLU A 125 -20.72 28.09 -2.99
C GLU A 125 -21.31 28.38 -1.61
N ARG A 126 -20.67 27.89 -0.55
CA ARG A 126 -21.08 28.16 0.84
C ARG A 126 -21.02 29.64 1.19
N GLU A 127 -19.96 30.34 0.76
CA GLU A 127 -19.85 31.80 0.94
C GLU A 127 -20.93 32.56 0.17
N LYS A 128 -21.31 32.09 -1.03
CA LYS A 128 -22.42 32.69 -1.80
C LYS A 128 -23.76 32.50 -1.10
N MET A 129 -24.05 31.27 -0.66
CA MET A 129 -25.27 30.96 0.09
C MET A 129 -25.37 31.76 1.39
N GLU A 130 -24.25 32.01 2.06
CA GLU A 130 -24.21 32.84 3.26
C GLU A 130 -24.57 34.30 2.97
N ARG A 131 -24.04 34.89 1.88
CA ARG A 131 -24.42 36.25 1.47
C ARG A 131 -25.91 36.36 1.13
N GLU A 132 -26.45 35.38 0.41
CA GLU A 132 -27.87 35.33 0.08
C GLU A 132 -28.74 35.21 1.35
N ARG A 133 -28.32 34.40 2.32
CA ARG A 133 -29.01 34.29 3.62
C ARG A 133 -29.03 35.63 4.36
N ASP A 134 -27.90 36.33 4.41
CA ASP A 134 -27.79 37.61 5.12
C ASP A 134 -28.64 38.70 4.42
N GLU A 135 -28.73 38.68 3.09
CA GLU A 135 -29.60 39.58 2.32
C GLU A 135 -31.09 39.31 2.59
N LEU A 136 -31.51 38.04 2.55
CA LEU A 136 -32.87 37.65 2.90
C LEU A 136 -33.23 38.05 4.33
N GLU A 137 -32.29 37.97 5.27
CA GLU A 137 -32.52 38.41 6.64
C GLU A 137 -32.76 39.93 6.73
N ARG A 138 -32.02 40.74 5.94
CA ARG A 138 -32.25 42.19 5.87
C ARG A 138 -33.65 42.49 5.32
N ILE A 139 -34.01 41.88 4.20
CA ILE A 139 -35.34 42.05 3.58
C ILE A 139 -36.43 41.65 4.56
N ARG A 140 -36.28 40.51 5.26
CA ARG A 140 -37.23 40.05 6.27
C ARG A 140 -37.43 41.08 7.39
N LYS A 141 -36.34 41.68 7.89
CA LYS A 141 -36.40 42.72 8.92
C LYS A 141 -37.13 43.98 8.42
N GLU A 142 -36.92 44.38 7.17
CA GLU A 142 -37.64 45.52 6.57
C GLU A 142 -39.12 45.22 6.39
N VAL A 143 -39.47 44.04 5.90
CA VAL A 143 -40.87 43.60 5.77
C VAL A 143 -41.57 43.59 7.12
N GLU A 144 -40.90 43.14 8.19
CA GLU A 144 -41.49 43.17 9.53
C GLU A 144 -41.72 44.59 10.04
N LYS A 145 -40.78 45.52 9.79
CA LYS A 145 -40.97 46.95 10.10
C LYS A 145 -42.15 47.53 9.35
N MET A 146 -42.29 47.26 8.05
CA MET A 146 -43.43 47.71 7.25
C MET A 146 -44.75 47.14 7.77
N ARG A 147 -44.78 45.85 8.13
CA ARG A 147 -45.97 45.22 8.74
C ARG A 147 -46.36 45.87 10.06
N GLN A 148 -45.38 46.24 10.90
CA GLN A 148 -45.66 46.97 12.14
C GLN A 148 -46.22 48.38 11.87
N ALA A 149 -45.65 49.12 10.91
CA ALA A 149 -46.14 50.44 10.54
C ALA A 149 -47.59 50.39 10.02
N VAL A 150 -47.89 49.45 9.12
CA VAL A 150 -49.25 49.25 8.60
C VAL A 150 -50.22 48.90 9.73
N ARG A 151 -49.84 48.01 10.67
CA ARG A 151 -50.68 47.70 11.84
C ARG A 151 -51.01 48.95 12.66
N GLN A 152 -50.00 49.75 13.00
CA GLN A 152 -50.20 51.00 13.74
C GLN A 152 -51.10 51.98 12.99
N GLU A 153 -50.91 52.14 11.69
CA GLU A 153 -51.73 53.02 10.86
C GLU A 153 -53.18 52.53 10.78
N THR A 154 -53.39 51.21 10.65
CA THR A 154 -54.75 50.63 10.67
C THR A 154 -55.45 50.84 12.01
N GLU A 155 -54.74 50.69 13.12
CA GLU A 155 -55.27 50.94 14.47
C GLU A 155 -55.65 52.43 14.65
N GLN A 156 -54.80 53.35 14.19
CA GLN A 156 -55.10 54.79 14.21
C GLN A 156 -56.34 55.13 13.38
N LEU A 157 -56.47 54.55 12.18
CA LEU A 157 -57.63 54.77 11.31
C LEU A 157 -58.92 54.22 11.93
N GLN A 158 -58.87 53.08 12.62
CA GLN A 158 -60.02 52.54 13.35
C GLN A 158 -60.45 53.46 14.50
N LEU A 159 -59.50 53.95 15.30
CA LEU A 159 -59.79 54.90 16.39
C LEU A 159 -60.39 56.22 15.89
N ILE A 160 -59.99 56.70 14.71
CA ILE A 160 -60.58 57.91 14.09
C ILE A 160 -62.01 57.64 13.62
N ARG A 161 -62.29 56.44 13.07
CA ARG A 161 -63.64 56.05 12.64
C ARG A 161 -64.61 55.92 13.82
N GLU A 162 -64.16 55.40 14.95
CA GLU A 162 -65.01 55.24 16.15
C GLU A 162 -65.31 56.55 16.89
N LYS A 163 -64.54 57.61 16.62
CA LYS A 163 -64.71 58.95 17.22
C LYS A 163 -65.56 59.92 16.38
N ARG A 164 -66.05 59.49 15.21
CA ARG A 164 -66.95 60.24 14.33
C ARG A 164 -68.36 59.70 14.43
#